data_AF-V9L1C9-F1
#
_entry.id   AF-V9L1C9-F1
#
_cell.length_a   1.000
_cell.length_b   1.000
_cell.length_c   1.000
_cell.angle_alpha   90.00
_cell.angle_beta   90.00
_cell.angle_gamma   90.00
#
_symmetry.space_group_name_H-M   'P 1'
#
loop_
_entity.id
_entity.type
_entity.pdbx_description
1 polymer ?
#
loop_
_entity_poly.entity_id
_entity_poly.type
_entity_poly.pdbx_seq_one_letter_code
_entity_poly.pdbx_strand_id
1 'polypeptide(L)'
;FSVMEIQSVREGHQSEVMRKHGRGFSEQQCFTIVFQGNRTNLDLVAGTLEERRRWVRGLHKLMARAAGMSQREKLHHWIHEYLRRADANKDKKMSLEEIKDLLKLINIEVYEEYTLLLFKQCDRSKSSKLEEHEIEEFCQLLMQRPELEEIFNYYSGEDQILAVREISNFLKEQKEVPSEENAVELIERFELNEKAKQNQLLTQDGFVMYMLSPDGNIFNHSHDLIYQDMGQPLSHYFISSSHNTYLMEDQLGGPSSTEAYIRALLRGCRCVELDCWDGANGEPVVYHGHTLTSKILFKDVVTAIRDYAFKMSPFPLILSLENHCGVEQQTVMARHFTNILGKLLVTGPVDDKEPEELPSPEELKGKIVIKGKKLTASGDVDEETAEEDNEKKKEAKLSQELSDLVVYCQ
;
A
#
# COMPACT_ATOMS: atom_id res chain seq x y z
N PHE A 1 -13.71 9.39 -9.48
CA PHE A 1 -12.48 9.08 -8.71
C PHE A 1 -11.31 9.57 -9.52
N SER A 2 -10.24 10.06 -8.89
CA SER A 2 -9.00 10.40 -9.59
C SER A 2 -8.28 9.13 -10.04
N VAL A 3 -7.57 9.16 -11.17
CA VAL A 3 -6.69 8.05 -11.59
C VAL A 3 -5.57 7.84 -10.58
N MET A 4 -5.16 8.89 -9.87
CA MET A 4 -4.12 8.82 -8.83
C MET A 4 -4.56 8.00 -7.61
N GLU A 5 -5.87 7.80 -7.41
CA GLU A 5 -6.43 6.98 -6.31
C GLU A 5 -6.44 5.48 -6.65
N ILE A 6 -6.13 5.10 -7.89
CA ILE A 6 -6.19 3.70 -8.35
C ILE A 6 -4.88 3.00 -7.96
N GLN A 7 -5.01 1.92 -7.19
CA GLN A 7 -3.88 1.05 -6.86
C GLN A 7 -3.59 0.07 -8.01
N SER A 8 -4.63 -0.58 -8.55
CA SER A 8 -4.48 -1.55 -9.64
C SER A 8 -5.79 -1.80 -10.38
N VAL A 9 -5.69 -2.39 -11.57
CA VAL A 9 -6.83 -2.90 -12.34
C VAL A 9 -6.69 -4.41 -12.50
N ARG A 10 -7.66 -5.18 -12.01
CA ARG A 10 -7.66 -6.65 -12.09
C ARG A 10 -8.60 -7.09 -13.22
N GLU A 11 -8.13 -7.92 -14.14
CA GLU A 11 -8.94 -8.39 -15.28
C GLU A 11 -9.67 -9.71 -14.94
N GLY A 12 -10.88 -9.88 -15.46
CA GLY A 12 -11.65 -11.10 -15.29
C GLY A 12 -12.31 -11.23 -13.91
N HIS A 13 -12.49 -12.46 -13.45
CA HIS A 13 -13.16 -12.77 -12.19
C HIS A 13 -12.17 -12.84 -11.02
N GLN A 14 -11.33 -11.81 -10.88
CA GLN A 14 -10.28 -11.80 -9.87
C GLN A 14 -10.74 -11.23 -8.52
N SER A 15 -11.82 -10.44 -8.47
CA SER A 15 -12.40 -9.99 -7.20
C SER A 15 -13.34 -11.03 -6.60
N GLU A 16 -13.58 -10.95 -5.29
CA GLU A 16 -14.52 -11.83 -4.60
C GLU A 16 -15.95 -11.69 -5.16
N VAL A 17 -16.39 -10.46 -5.40
CA VAL A 17 -17.72 -10.15 -5.96
C VAL A 17 -17.85 -10.76 -7.36
N MET A 18 -16.82 -10.64 -8.21
CA MET A 18 -16.86 -11.23 -9.55
C MET A 18 -16.81 -12.76 -9.53
N ARG A 19 -16.09 -13.39 -8.59
CA ARG A 19 -16.12 -14.86 -8.43
C ARG A 19 -17.48 -15.40 -7.99
N LYS A 20 -18.17 -14.65 -7.12
CA LYS A 20 -19.48 -15.03 -6.56
C LYS A 20 -20.64 -14.70 -7.51
N HIS A 21 -20.67 -13.48 -8.04
CA HIS A 21 -21.81 -12.93 -8.79
C HIS A 21 -21.53 -12.69 -10.28
N GLY A 22 -20.25 -12.63 -10.69
CA GLY A 22 -19.85 -12.39 -12.07
C GLY A 22 -20.02 -13.60 -13.01
N ARG A 23 -20.35 -14.78 -12.50
CA ARG A 23 -20.46 -16.03 -13.30
C ARG A 23 -21.49 -15.98 -14.44
N GLY A 24 -22.45 -15.07 -14.37
CA GLY A 24 -23.42 -14.83 -15.45
C GLY A 24 -22.85 -14.06 -16.65
N PHE A 25 -21.63 -13.51 -16.52
CA PHE A 25 -20.96 -12.71 -17.52
C PHE A 25 -19.68 -13.41 -17.99
N SER A 26 -19.25 -13.12 -19.23
CA SER A 26 -17.97 -13.63 -19.72
C SER A 26 -16.83 -13.00 -18.94
N GLU A 27 -15.91 -13.82 -18.44
CA GLU A 27 -14.69 -13.35 -17.76
C GLU A 27 -13.92 -12.35 -18.63
N GLN A 28 -13.98 -12.52 -19.96
CA GLN A 28 -13.33 -11.64 -20.91
C GLN A 28 -13.94 -10.23 -20.96
N GLN A 29 -15.12 -10.01 -20.37
CA GLN A 29 -15.81 -8.72 -20.29
C GLN A 29 -15.67 -8.05 -18.91
N CYS A 30 -15.25 -8.80 -17.89
CA CYS A 30 -15.18 -8.33 -16.51
C CYS A 30 -13.81 -7.72 -16.18
N PHE A 31 -13.81 -6.69 -15.34
CA PHE A 31 -12.61 -6.14 -14.72
C PHE A 31 -12.97 -5.38 -13.43
N THR A 32 -12.01 -5.22 -12.53
CA THR A 32 -12.18 -4.57 -11.23
C THR A 32 -11.16 -3.45 -11.07
N ILE A 33 -11.59 -2.28 -10.63
CA ILE A 33 -10.72 -1.16 -10.24
C ILE A 33 -10.52 -1.24 -8.71
N VAL A 34 -9.25 -1.36 -8.31
CA VAL A 34 -8.83 -1.44 -6.91
C VAL A 34 -8.29 -0.07 -6.50
N PHE A 35 -8.85 0.52 -5.46
CA PHE A 35 -8.44 1.82 -4.94
C PHE A 35 -7.41 1.69 -3.82
N GLN A 36 -6.61 2.72 -3.64
CA GLN A 36 -5.73 2.85 -2.48
C GLN A 36 -6.54 3.06 -1.18
N GLY A 37 -6.01 2.59 -0.06
CA GLY A 37 -6.60 2.78 1.27
C GLY A 37 -7.77 1.82 1.57
N ASN A 38 -8.78 2.31 2.31
CA ASN A 38 -9.91 1.51 2.80
C ASN A 38 -11.15 1.58 1.89
N ARG A 39 -11.03 2.18 0.71
CA ARG A 39 -12.15 2.32 -0.23
C ARG A 39 -12.56 0.96 -0.81
N THR A 40 -13.85 0.81 -1.09
CA THR A 40 -14.41 -0.38 -1.73
C THR A 40 -13.99 -0.46 -3.21
N ASN A 41 -13.69 -1.67 -3.68
CA ASN A 41 -13.35 -1.92 -5.07
C ASN A 41 -14.56 -1.67 -5.98
N LEU A 42 -14.31 -1.33 -7.24
CA LEU A 42 -15.36 -1.14 -8.25
C LEU A 42 -15.30 -2.26 -9.29
N ASP A 43 -16.30 -3.13 -9.26
CA ASP A 43 -16.46 -4.27 -10.16
C ASP A 43 -17.30 -3.90 -11.39
N LEU A 44 -16.77 -4.11 -12.60
CA LEU A 44 -17.36 -3.64 -13.86
C LEU A 44 -17.44 -4.76 -14.91
N VAL A 45 -18.54 -4.77 -15.67
CA VAL A 45 -18.74 -5.65 -16.83
C VAL A 45 -18.92 -4.77 -18.07
N ALA A 46 -18.03 -4.90 -19.05
CA ALA A 46 -18.13 -4.17 -20.30
C ALA A 46 -19.12 -4.83 -21.28
N GLY A 47 -19.69 -4.06 -22.20
CA GLY A 47 -20.59 -4.56 -23.23
C GLY A 47 -19.91 -5.52 -24.20
N THR A 48 -18.59 -5.39 -24.40
CA THR A 48 -17.79 -6.28 -25.26
C THR A 48 -16.35 -6.50 -24.74
N LEU A 49 -15.68 -7.55 -25.23
CA LEU A 49 -14.25 -7.78 -25.00
C LEU A 49 -13.39 -6.59 -25.43
N GLU A 50 -13.69 -6.00 -26.59
CA GLU A 50 -12.92 -4.86 -27.08
C GLU A 50 -13.06 -3.64 -26.18
N GLU A 51 -14.28 -3.37 -25.70
CA GLU A 51 -14.54 -2.27 -24.79
C GLU A 51 -13.78 -2.45 -23.47
N ARG A 52 -13.83 -3.65 -22.88
CA ARG A 52 -13.02 -3.98 -21.69
C ARG A 52 -11.54 -3.76 -21.94
N ARG A 53 -11.00 -4.23 -23.07
CA ARG A 53 -9.57 -4.02 -23.43
C ARG A 53 -9.23 -2.53 -23.60
N ARG A 54 -10.15 -1.71 -24.11
CA ARG A 54 -9.93 -0.25 -24.23
C ARG A 54 -9.90 0.41 -22.85
N TRP A 55 -10.83 0.06 -21.96
CA TRP A 55 -10.85 0.55 -20.58
C TRP A 55 -9.58 0.21 -19.82
N VAL A 56 -9.22 -1.09 -19.75
CA VAL A 56 -8.04 -1.54 -18.99
C VAL A 56 -6.75 -0.91 -19.51
N ARG A 57 -6.55 -0.89 -20.84
CA ARG A 57 -5.37 -0.23 -21.42
C ARG A 57 -5.37 1.29 -21.19
N GLY A 58 -6.53 1.93 -21.27
CA GLY A 58 -6.67 3.36 -21.00
C GLY A 58 -6.29 3.69 -19.56
N LEU A 59 -6.82 2.94 -18.59
CA LEU A 59 -6.52 3.11 -17.17
C LEU A 59 -5.03 2.87 -16.89
N HIS A 60 -4.45 1.76 -17.38
CA HIS A 60 -3.00 1.51 -17.22
C HIS A 60 -2.14 2.62 -17.84
N LYS A 61 -2.51 3.14 -19.01
CA LYS A 61 -1.80 4.25 -19.65
C LYS A 61 -1.89 5.54 -18.84
N LEU A 62 -3.07 5.84 -18.29
CA LEU A 62 -3.27 7.02 -17.43
C LEU A 62 -2.51 6.87 -16.10
N MET A 63 -2.51 5.68 -15.50
CA MET A 63 -1.73 5.38 -14.29
C MET A 63 -0.23 5.51 -14.54
N ALA A 64 0.29 4.95 -15.64
CA ALA A 64 1.70 5.07 -16.01
C ALA A 64 2.09 6.53 -16.31
N ARG A 65 1.22 7.27 -17.02
CA ARG A 65 1.43 8.71 -17.23
C ARG A 65 1.46 9.45 -15.90
N ALA A 66 0.50 9.19 -15.01
CA ALA A 66 0.43 9.86 -13.71
C ALA A 66 1.67 9.59 -12.85
N ALA A 67 2.18 8.35 -12.88
CA ALA A 67 3.43 7.98 -12.22
C ALA A 67 4.64 8.72 -12.80
N GLY A 68 4.71 8.87 -14.13
CA GLY A 68 5.81 9.51 -14.85
C GLY A 68 5.75 11.03 -14.96
N MET A 69 4.70 11.71 -14.47
CA MET A 69 4.65 13.17 -14.46
C MET A 69 5.71 13.74 -13.51
N SER A 70 6.40 14.79 -13.95
CA SER A 70 7.23 15.62 -13.06
C SER A 70 6.37 16.25 -11.96
N GLN A 71 6.98 16.65 -10.84
CA GLN A 71 6.22 17.33 -9.76
C GLN A 71 5.55 18.61 -10.26
N ARG A 72 6.20 19.35 -11.15
CA ARG A 72 5.63 20.54 -11.80
C ARG A 72 4.39 20.22 -12.64
N GLU A 73 4.42 19.15 -13.44
CA GLU A 73 3.26 18.73 -14.23
C GLU A 73 2.13 18.19 -13.36
N LYS A 74 2.46 17.46 -12.29
CA LYS A 74 1.48 17.01 -11.29
C LYS A 74 0.78 18.22 -10.68
N LEU A 75 1.54 19.21 -10.23
CA LEU A 75 1.01 20.43 -9.63
C LEU A 75 0.17 21.24 -10.63
N HIS A 76 0.65 21.45 -11.86
CA HIS A 76 -0.08 22.23 -12.85
C HIS A 76 -1.36 21.52 -13.34
N HIS A 77 -1.30 20.21 -13.59
CA HIS A 77 -2.49 19.41 -13.94
C HIS A 77 -3.50 19.39 -12.80
N TRP A 78 -3.01 19.29 -11.56
CA TRP A 78 -3.81 19.33 -10.35
C TRP A 78 -4.52 20.69 -10.20
N ILE A 79 -3.80 21.82 -10.26
CA ILE A 79 -4.39 23.16 -10.13
C ILE A 79 -5.52 23.35 -11.15
N HIS A 80 -5.26 23.11 -12.44
CA HIS A 80 -6.25 23.34 -13.50
C HIS A 80 -7.49 22.43 -13.42
N GLU A 81 -7.33 21.17 -13.01
CA GLU A 81 -8.44 20.24 -12.87
C GLU A 81 -9.30 20.58 -11.64
N TYR A 82 -8.68 20.95 -10.53
CA TYR A 82 -9.39 21.34 -9.31
C TYR A 82 -10.12 22.67 -9.45
N LEU A 83 -9.48 23.68 -10.09
CA LEU A 83 -10.13 24.95 -10.43
C LEU A 83 -11.38 24.73 -11.30
N ARG A 84 -11.28 23.87 -12.33
CA ARG A 84 -12.42 23.56 -13.20
C ARG A 84 -13.55 22.83 -12.44
N ARG A 85 -13.22 22.00 -11.45
CA ARG A 85 -14.21 21.28 -10.65
C ARG A 85 -14.88 22.17 -9.60
N ALA A 86 -14.15 23.14 -9.07
CA ALA A 86 -14.65 24.11 -8.12
C ALA A 86 -15.54 25.18 -8.78
N ASP A 87 -15.30 25.53 -10.04
CA ASP A 87 -16.19 26.39 -10.85
C ASP A 87 -17.49 25.65 -11.21
N ALA A 88 -18.41 25.59 -10.26
CA ALA A 88 -19.68 24.88 -10.36
C ALA A 88 -20.61 25.51 -11.42
N ASN A 89 -20.52 26.83 -11.57
CA ASN A 89 -21.40 27.61 -12.43
C ASN A 89 -20.83 27.79 -13.88
N LYS A 90 -19.54 27.48 -14.09
CA LYS A 90 -18.80 27.54 -15.35
C LYS A 90 -18.64 28.95 -15.93
N ASP A 91 -18.66 29.97 -15.10
CA ASP A 91 -18.48 31.37 -15.49
C ASP A 91 -17.02 31.82 -15.53
N LYS A 92 -16.07 30.90 -15.26
CA LYS A 92 -14.62 31.15 -15.20
C LYS A 92 -14.21 32.12 -14.11
N LYS A 93 -15.07 32.39 -13.14
CA LYS A 93 -14.78 33.15 -11.93
C LYS A 93 -15.05 32.25 -10.72
N MET A 94 -14.49 32.61 -9.57
CA MET A 94 -14.73 31.85 -8.34
C MET A 94 -15.32 32.72 -7.23
N SER A 95 -16.52 32.38 -6.80
CA SER A 95 -17.09 32.91 -5.57
C SER A 95 -16.38 32.36 -4.33
N LEU A 96 -16.60 32.97 -3.17
CA LEU A 96 -16.05 32.49 -1.89
C LEU A 96 -16.46 31.03 -1.59
N GLU A 97 -17.69 30.64 -1.95
CA GLU A 97 -18.17 29.28 -1.73
C GLU A 97 -17.46 28.28 -2.63
N GLU A 98 -17.21 28.64 -3.89
CA GLU A 98 -16.42 27.84 -4.85
C GLU A 98 -14.95 27.74 -4.41
N ILE A 99 -14.38 28.80 -3.82
CA ILE A 99 -13.04 28.74 -3.17
C ILE A 99 -13.03 27.80 -1.97
N LYS A 100 -14.05 27.83 -1.11
CA LYS A 100 -14.14 26.88 0.02
C LYS A 100 -14.25 25.44 -0.46
N ASP A 101 -15.01 25.20 -1.51
CA ASP A 101 -15.13 23.88 -2.11
C ASP A 101 -13.83 23.46 -2.80
N LEU A 102 -13.11 24.38 -3.46
CA LEU A 102 -11.75 24.14 -3.94
C LEU A 102 -10.85 23.67 -2.80
N LEU A 103 -10.79 24.40 -1.68
CA LEU A 103 -9.97 24.07 -0.51
C LEU A 103 -10.28 22.68 0.06
N LYS A 104 -11.57 22.33 0.18
CA LYS A 104 -12.00 20.98 0.59
C LYS A 104 -11.57 19.91 -0.41
N LEU A 105 -11.73 20.20 -1.70
CA LEU A 105 -11.36 19.28 -2.77
C LEU A 105 -9.85 18.98 -2.76
N ILE A 106 -9.01 19.97 -2.46
CA ILE A 106 -7.56 19.83 -2.31
C ILE A 106 -7.11 19.37 -0.92
N ASN A 107 -8.05 19.08 -0.02
CA ASN A 107 -7.80 18.62 1.34
C ASN A 107 -6.91 19.57 2.17
N ILE A 108 -7.07 20.89 1.97
CA ILE A 108 -6.42 21.90 2.82
C ILE A 108 -7.46 22.38 3.83
N GLU A 109 -7.20 22.10 5.11
CA GLU A 109 -7.97 22.65 6.22
C GLU A 109 -7.47 24.07 6.51
N VAL A 110 -8.27 25.05 6.12
CA VAL A 110 -8.01 26.47 6.39
C VAL A 110 -9.16 27.03 7.21
N TYR A 111 -8.83 27.81 8.24
CA TYR A 111 -9.83 28.56 9.00
C TYR A 111 -10.61 29.50 8.07
N GLU A 112 -11.94 29.49 8.19
CA GLU A 112 -12.84 30.27 7.33
C GLU A 112 -12.50 31.77 7.31
N GLU A 113 -12.05 32.29 8.45
CA GLU A 113 -11.63 33.69 8.61
C GLU A 113 -10.41 34.04 7.76
N TYR A 114 -9.42 33.13 7.67
CA TYR A 114 -8.22 33.33 6.87
C TYR A 114 -8.54 33.21 5.37
N THR A 115 -9.37 32.23 4.98
CA THR A 115 -9.87 32.12 3.60
C THR A 115 -10.61 33.38 3.16
N LEU A 116 -11.47 33.92 4.03
CA LEU A 116 -12.19 35.16 3.76
C LEU A 116 -11.26 36.37 3.65
N LEU A 117 -10.20 36.42 4.48
CA LEU A 117 -9.20 37.48 4.44
C LEU A 117 -8.46 37.47 3.10
N LEU A 118 -7.92 36.33 2.69
CA LEU A 118 -7.22 36.17 1.41
C LEU A 118 -8.14 36.47 0.23
N PHE A 119 -9.38 35.96 0.26
CA PHE A 119 -10.36 36.24 -0.79
C PHE A 119 -10.61 37.73 -0.98
N LYS A 120 -10.83 38.46 0.13
CA LYS A 120 -11.03 39.92 0.08
C LYS A 120 -9.80 40.69 -0.35
N GLN A 121 -8.61 40.18 -0.02
CA GLN A 121 -7.35 40.77 -0.44
C GLN A 121 -7.14 40.65 -1.96
N CYS A 122 -7.57 39.53 -2.55
CA CYS A 122 -7.43 39.25 -3.98
C CYS A 122 -8.57 39.81 -4.85
N ASP A 123 -9.78 40.04 -4.32
CA ASP A 123 -10.92 40.64 -5.06
C ASP A 123 -10.71 42.15 -5.30
N ARG A 124 -9.71 42.48 -6.13
CA ARG A 124 -9.38 43.85 -6.55
C ARG A 124 -10.45 44.44 -7.46
N SER A 125 -11.11 43.58 -8.24
CA SER A 125 -12.24 43.90 -9.12
C SER A 125 -13.50 44.28 -8.33
N LYS A 126 -13.56 43.94 -7.04
CA LYS A 126 -14.72 44.12 -6.13
C LYS A 126 -15.98 43.49 -6.69
N SER A 127 -15.81 42.41 -7.45
CA SER A 127 -16.90 41.72 -8.12
C SER A 127 -17.57 40.67 -7.23
N SER A 128 -17.06 40.48 -6.00
CA SER A 128 -17.46 39.41 -5.07
C SER A 128 -17.18 38.01 -5.64
N LYS A 129 -16.34 37.94 -6.67
CA LYS A 129 -15.79 36.75 -7.31
C LYS A 129 -14.35 37.06 -7.71
N LEU A 130 -13.48 36.05 -7.67
CA LEU A 130 -12.12 36.16 -8.19
C LEU A 130 -12.13 35.86 -9.68
N GLU A 131 -11.60 36.77 -10.48
CA GLU A 131 -11.30 36.57 -11.89
C GLU A 131 -9.98 35.78 -12.06
N GLU A 132 -9.66 35.32 -13.27
CA GLU A 132 -8.51 34.44 -13.55
C GLU A 132 -7.19 34.91 -12.90
N HIS A 133 -6.84 36.20 -13.03
CA HIS A 133 -5.63 36.76 -12.42
C HIS A 133 -5.71 36.89 -10.88
N GLU A 134 -6.89 37.10 -10.33
CA GLU A 134 -7.12 37.19 -8.87
C GLU A 134 -7.13 35.80 -8.24
N ILE A 135 -7.54 34.78 -8.99
CA ILE A 135 -7.43 33.36 -8.63
C ILE A 135 -5.95 32.97 -8.54
N GLU A 136 -5.14 33.36 -9.53
CA GLU A 136 -3.69 33.13 -9.50
C GLU A 136 -3.05 33.81 -8.28
N GLU A 137 -3.40 35.08 -8.01
CA GLU A 137 -2.92 35.80 -6.81
C GLU A 137 -3.36 35.12 -5.52
N PHE A 138 -4.62 34.66 -5.43
CA PHE A 138 -5.11 33.92 -4.28
C PHE A 138 -4.34 32.62 -4.07
N CYS A 139 -4.10 31.85 -5.13
CA CYS A 139 -3.32 30.62 -5.05
C CYS A 139 -1.87 30.89 -4.65
N GLN A 140 -1.25 31.96 -5.15
CA GLN A 140 0.10 32.36 -4.74
C GLN A 140 0.16 32.67 -3.24
N LEU A 141 -0.77 33.48 -2.71
CA LEU A 141 -0.82 33.80 -1.29
C LEU A 141 -1.12 32.57 -0.43
N LEU A 142 -2.04 31.70 -0.88
CA LEU A 142 -2.36 30.45 -0.18
C LEU A 142 -1.16 29.51 -0.10
N MET A 143 -0.31 29.51 -1.14
CA MET A 143 0.87 28.67 -1.24
C MET A 143 2.13 29.30 -0.66
N GLN A 144 2.07 30.51 -0.09
CA GLN A 144 3.21 31.11 0.58
C GLN A 144 3.64 30.26 1.77
N ARG A 145 4.96 30.09 1.90
CA ARG A 145 5.61 29.30 2.96
C ARG A 145 6.62 30.18 3.66
N PRO A 146 6.17 31.15 4.49
CA PRO A 146 7.03 32.17 5.10
C PRO A 146 8.22 31.58 5.87
N GLU A 147 8.04 30.39 6.45
CA GLU A 147 9.11 29.67 7.13
C GLU A 147 10.20 29.15 6.17
N LEU A 148 9.84 28.76 4.94
CA LEU A 148 10.81 28.40 3.92
C LEU A 148 11.49 29.64 3.34
N GLU A 149 10.78 30.78 3.27
CA GLU A 149 11.39 32.06 2.87
C GLU A 149 12.44 32.50 3.88
N GLU A 150 12.15 32.39 5.18
CA GLU A 150 13.10 32.70 6.24
C GLU A 150 14.37 31.85 6.15
N ILE A 151 14.21 30.53 5.93
CA ILE A 151 15.33 29.62 5.72
C ILE A 151 16.10 30.00 4.45
N PHE A 152 15.41 30.23 3.34
CA PHE A 152 16.05 30.61 2.08
C PHE A 152 16.86 31.91 2.24
N ASN A 153 16.29 32.91 2.89
CA ASN A 153 16.91 34.22 3.15
C ASN A 153 18.15 34.12 4.04
N TYR A 154 18.14 33.18 5.00
CA TYR A 154 19.29 32.92 5.84
C TYR A 154 20.53 32.51 5.04
N TYR A 155 20.34 31.70 3.98
CA TYR A 155 21.43 31.21 3.15
C TYR A 155 21.73 32.11 1.93
N SER A 156 20.72 32.78 1.37
CA SER A 156 20.85 33.56 0.14
C SER A 156 21.32 34.99 0.34
N GLY A 157 21.27 35.54 1.56
CA GLY A 157 21.73 36.90 1.80
C GLY A 157 20.95 37.96 1.02
N GLU A 158 21.65 39.01 0.55
CA GLU A 158 21.01 40.21 -0.03
C GLU A 158 20.55 40.04 -1.49
N ASP A 159 21.17 39.14 -2.26
CA ASP A 159 20.87 38.91 -3.67
C ASP A 159 19.74 37.90 -3.90
N GLN A 160 19.24 37.27 -2.83
CA GLN A 160 18.02 36.45 -2.85
C GLN A 160 18.09 35.27 -3.84
N ILE A 161 19.30 34.73 -4.01
CA ILE A 161 19.62 33.60 -4.88
C ILE A 161 20.67 32.74 -4.15
N LEU A 162 20.65 31.42 -4.35
CA LEU A 162 21.69 30.52 -3.84
C LEU A 162 22.58 30.05 -4.99
N ALA A 163 23.87 30.38 -4.93
CA ALA A 163 24.89 29.77 -5.77
C ALA A 163 25.33 28.41 -5.19
N VAL A 164 26.07 27.64 -5.99
CA VAL A 164 26.59 26.31 -5.63
C VAL A 164 27.20 26.28 -4.22
N ARG A 165 27.98 27.30 -3.85
CA ARG A 165 28.63 27.39 -2.54
C ARG A 165 27.62 27.54 -1.39
N GLU A 166 26.60 28.38 -1.53
CA GLU A 166 25.58 28.53 -0.49
C GLU A 166 24.72 27.28 -0.36
N ILE A 167 24.42 26.61 -1.48
CA ILE A 167 23.74 25.31 -1.46
C ILE A 167 24.58 24.26 -0.73
N SER A 168 25.89 24.18 -1.00
CA SER A 168 26.78 23.25 -0.28
C SER A 168 26.83 23.55 1.23
N ASN A 169 26.77 24.82 1.63
CA ASN A 169 26.69 25.20 3.05
C ASN A 169 25.36 24.75 3.67
N PHE A 170 24.24 24.99 2.99
CA PHE A 170 22.93 24.52 3.40
C PHE A 170 22.92 23.00 3.61
N LEU A 171 23.37 22.22 2.61
CA LEU A 171 23.45 20.76 2.69
C LEU A 171 24.32 20.29 3.86
N LYS A 172 25.46 20.95 4.08
CA LYS A 172 26.34 20.65 5.21
C LYS A 172 25.66 20.84 6.55
N GLU A 173 24.88 21.91 6.73
CA GLU A 173 24.13 22.16 7.97
C GLU A 173 22.99 21.16 8.17
N GLN A 174 22.40 20.68 7.08
CA GLN A 174 21.43 19.58 7.11
C GLN A 174 22.06 18.21 7.40
N LYS A 175 23.40 18.14 7.54
CA LYS A 175 24.19 16.90 7.68
C LYS A 175 24.12 15.98 6.45
N GLU A 176 23.79 16.57 5.30
CA GLU A 176 23.90 15.91 4.00
C GLU A 176 25.33 15.98 3.48
N VAL A 177 25.64 15.21 2.43
CA VAL A 177 26.97 15.23 1.79
C VAL A 177 27.13 16.54 1.00
N PRO A 178 28.00 17.48 1.44
CA PRO A 178 28.15 18.75 0.75
C PRO A 178 29.22 18.62 -0.33
N SER A 179 28.80 18.47 -1.59
CA SER A 179 29.68 18.51 -2.74
C SER A 179 29.16 19.51 -3.79
N GLU A 180 30.07 20.00 -4.65
CA GLU A 180 29.66 20.86 -5.78
C GLU A 180 28.76 20.08 -6.74
N GLU A 181 29.03 18.78 -6.93
CA GLU A 181 28.21 17.92 -7.77
C GLU A 181 26.77 17.81 -7.27
N ASN A 182 26.57 17.62 -5.95
CA ASN A 182 25.23 17.53 -5.36
C ASN A 182 24.47 18.86 -5.46
N ALA A 183 25.16 19.97 -5.27
CA ALA A 183 24.56 21.30 -5.40
C ALA A 183 24.14 21.61 -6.85
N VAL A 184 24.98 21.26 -7.83
CA VAL A 184 24.65 21.40 -9.27
C VAL A 184 23.49 20.48 -9.65
N GLU A 185 23.48 19.22 -9.18
CA GLU A 185 22.37 18.30 -9.45
C GLU A 185 21.04 18.82 -8.89
N LEU A 186 21.05 19.37 -7.67
CA LEU A 186 19.89 20.01 -7.06
C LEU A 186 19.35 21.13 -7.95
N ILE A 187 20.21 22.03 -8.43
CA ILE A 187 19.80 23.10 -9.35
C ILE A 187 19.21 22.53 -10.64
N GLU A 188 19.87 21.58 -11.28
CA GLU A 188 19.41 20.98 -12.53
C GLU A 188 18.02 20.35 -12.40
N ARG A 189 17.76 19.70 -11.26
CA ARG A 189 16.50 18.99 -10.99
C ARG A 189 15.37 19.91 -10.56
N PHE A 190 15.64 20.90 -9.72
CA PHE A 190 14.58 21.64 -9.02
C PHE A 190 14.43 23.10 -9.48
N GLU A 191 15.45 23.70 -10.09
CA GLU A 191 15.33 25.07 -10.60
C GLU A 191 14.36 25.15 -11.79
N LEU A 192 13.45 26.12 -11.74
CA LEU A 192 12.38 26.31 -12.72
C LEU A 192 12.73 27.36 -13.78
N ASN A 193 13.66 28.27 -13.46
CA ASN A 193 14.14 29.33 -14.33
C ASN A 193 15.38 28.88 -15.10
N GLU A 194 15.23 28.67 -16.41
CA GLU A 194 16.31 28.21 -17.30
C GLU A 194 17.54 29.12 -17.29
N LYS A 195 17.38 30.43 -17.10
CA LYS A 195 18.51 31.34 -17.01
C LYS A 195 19.25 31.18 -15.69
N ALA A 196 18.53 31.01 -14.57
CA ALA A 196 19.16 30.74 -13.28
C ALA A 196 19.92 29.40 -13.31
N LYS A 197 19.28 28.36 -13.85
CA LYS A 197 19.87 27.02 -14.05
C LYS A 197 21.15 27.07 -14.88
N GLN A 198 21.14 27.73 -16.03
CA GLN A 198 22.34 27.91 -16.88
C GLN A 198 23.50 28.62 -16.16
N ASN A 199 23.20 29.47 -15.18
CA ASN A 199 24.21 30.16 -14.38
C ASN A 199 24.52 29.45 -13.05
N GLN A 200 24.00 28.22 -12.84
CA GLN A 200 24.15 27.46 -11.59
C GLN A 200 23.68 28.22 -10.35
N LEU A 201 22.49 28.81 -10.49
CA LEU A 201 21.81 29.57 -9.44
C LEU A 201 20.47 28.91 -9.12
N LEU A 202 20.15 28.81 -7.83
CA LEU A 202 18.86 28.36 -7.31
C LEU A 202 18.07 29.56 -6.77
N THR A 203 16.87 29.73 -7.29
CA THR A 203 15.89 30.72 -6.84
C THR A 203 15.05 30.16 -5.68
N GLN A 204 14.29 31.04 -5.02
CA GLN A 204 13.37 30.63 -3.96
C GLN A 204 12.37 29.56 -4.43
N ASP A 205 11.83 29.68 -5.65
CA ASP A 205 10.92 28.69 -6.22
C ASP A 205 11.61 27.32 -6.35
N GLY A 206 12.86 27.31 -6.82
CA GLY A 206 13.67 26.09 -6.91
C GLY A 206 13.95 25.47 -5.54
N PHE A 207 14.22 26.30 -4.54
CA PHE A 207 14.43 25.86 -3.16
C PHE A 207 13.16 25.25 -2.55
N VAL A 208 12.00 25.89 -2.73
CA VAL A 208 10.70 25.33 -2.29
C VAL A 208 10.41 24.00 -2.99
N MET A 209 10.69 23.91 -4.29
CA MET A 209 10.54 22.66 -5.04
C MET A 209 11.43 21.55 -4.49
N TYR A 210 12.68 21.84 -4.11
CA TYR A 210 13.57 20.89 -3.44
C TYR A 210 13.02 20.47 -2.07
N MET A 211 12.65 21.42 -1.21
CA MET A 211 12.18 21.15 0.16
C MET A 211 10.87 20.34 0.19
N LEU A 212 10.05 20.43 -0.86
CA LEU A 212 8.82 19.64 -1.01
C LEU A 212 9.01 18.36 -1.84
N SER A 213 10.23 18.12 -2.34
CA SER A 213 10.55 16.92 -3.10
C SER A 213 10.90 15.75 -2.18
N PRO A 214 10.91 14.51 -2.70
CA PRO A 214 11.41 13.36 -1.95
C PRO A 214 12.81 13.60 -1.37
N ASP A 215 13.71 14.22 -2.12
CA ASP A 215 15.09 14.51 -1.70
C ASP A 215 15.16 15.42 -0.45
N GLY A 216 14.13 16.23 -0.20
CA GLY A 216 14.00 17.04 1.01
C GLY A 216 13.32 16.32 2.18
N ASN A 217 12.94 15.04 2.03
CA ASN A 217 12.29 14.29 3.09
C ASN A 217 13.27 13.94 4.21
N ILE A 218 12.74 13.85 5.43
CA ILE A 218 13.48 13.37 6.60
C ILE A 218 13.91 11.89 6.51
N PHE A 219 13.36 11.13 5.56
CA PHE A 219 13.65 9.70 5.42
C PHE A 219 14.91 9.47 4.61
N ASN A 220 15.78 8.59 5.10
CA ASN A 220 16.99 8.19 4.38
C ASN A 220 16.63 7.27 3.20
N HIS A 221 16.77 7.78 1.98
CA HIS A 221 16.47 7.04 0.75
C HIS A 221 17.32 5.78 0.53
N SER A 222 18.49 5.65 1.17
CA SER A 222 19.24 4.38 1.13
C SER A 222 18.47 3.21 1.76
N HIS A 223 17.43 3.52 2.55
CA HIS A 223 16.54 2.54 3.17
C HIS A 223 15.25 2.27 2.36
N ASP A 224 15.09 2.86 1.16
CA ASP A 224 13.95 2.59 0.28
C ASP A 224 13.99 1.18 -0.33
N LEU A 225 15.18 0.58 -0.36
CA LEU A 225 15.43 -0.80 -0.76
C LEU A 225 15.80 -1.66 0.45
N ILE A 226 15.82 -2.99 0.27
CA ILE A 226 16.28 -3.90 1.32
C ILE A 226 17.76 -3.64 1.60
N TYR A 227 18.06 -3.17 2.82
CA TYR A 227 19.41 -2.83 3.29
C TYR A 227 19.83 -3.68 4.49
N GLN A 228 18.90 -4.39 5.11
CA GLN A 228 19.19 -5.33 6.19
C GLN A 228 19.91 -6.55 5.64
N ASP A 229 20.81 -7.13 6.44
CA ASP A 229 21.32 -8.47 6.18
C ASP A 229 20.15 -9.45 6.28
N MET A 230 19.85 -10.18 5.20
CA MET A 230 18.75 -11.15 5.13
C MET A 230 19.23 -12.60 5.27
N GLY A 231 20.51 -12.80 5.60
CA GLY A 231 21.14 -14.11 5.81
C GLY A 231 21.22 -14.57 7.26
N GLN A 232 20.68 -13.81 8.23
CA GLN A 232 20.61 -14.23 9.63
C GLN A 232 19.44 -15.21 9.85
N PRO A 233 19.42 -15.98 10.95
CA PRO A 233 18.29 -16.84 11.29
C PRO A 233 16.96 -16.09 11.38
N LEU A 234 15.85 -16.73 10.99
CA LEU A 234 14.52 -16.09 10.95
C LEU A 234 14.09 -15.48 12.29
N SER A 235 14.54 -16.05 13.42
CA SER A 235 14.30 -15.57 14.78
C SER A 235 14.90 -14.18 15.08
N HIS A 236 15.81 -13.67 14.25
CA HIS A 236 16.47 -12.38 14.45
C HIS A 236 15.70 -11.19 13.85
N TYR A 237 14.56 -11.43 13.19
CA TYR A 237 13.80 -10.41 12.47
C TYR A 237 12.46 -10.12 13.13
N PHE A 238 12.06 -8.85 13.13
CA PHE A 238 10.66 -8.50 13.33
C PHE A 238 9.87 -8.81 12.06
N ILE A 239 8.87 -9.68 12.18
CA ILE A 239 8.04 -10.13 11.06
C ILE A 239 6.69 -9.42 11.10
N SER A 240 6.37 -8.69 10.03
CA SER A 240 5.05 -8.07 9.87
C SER A 240 3.96 -9.15 9.87
N SER A 241 3.09 -9.12 10.88
CA SER A 241 2.16 -10.21 11.20
C SER A 241 0.73 -9.69 11.33
N SER A 242 -0.24 -10.50 10.92
CA SER A 242 -1.67 -10.17 10.91
C SER A 242 -2.47 -11.19 11.71
N HIS A 243 -3.22 -10.72 12.69
CA HIS A 243 -4.08 -11.52 13.56
C HIS A 243 -5.51 -11.55 13.04
N ASN A 244 -6.19 -12.70 13.12
CA ASN A 244 -7.52 -12.97 12.57
C ASN A 244 -7.69 -12.39 11.17
N THR A 245 -6.73 -12.74 10.29
CA THR A 245 -6.53 -12.06 9.00
C THR A 245 -7.76 -12.10 8.09
N TYR A 246 -8.66 -13.06 8.28
CA TYR A 246 -9.88 -13.21 7.51
C TYR A 246 -10.94 -12.13 7.82
N LEU A 247 -10.89 -11.45 8.97
CA LEU A 247 -11.89 -10.46 9.37
C LEU A 247 -11.60 -9.08 8.76
N MET A 248 -12.63 -8.47 8.17
CA MET A 248 -12.54 -7.12 7.59
C MET A 248 -13.00 -6.00 8.54
N GLU A 249 -13.76 -6.35 9.57
CA GLU A 249 -14.40 -5.40 10.49
C GLU A 249 -14.28 -5.91 11.94
N ASP A 250 -15.39 -6.03 12.68
CA ASP A 250 -15.39 -6.41 14.09
C ASP A 250 -15.25 -7.93 14.32
N GLN A 251 -14.83 -8.28 15.55
CA GLN A 251 -14.55 -9.66 15.97
C GLN A 251 -15.80 -10.51 16.23
N LEU A 252 -17.01 -9.92 16.29
CA LEU A 252 -18.22 -10.61 16.75
C LEU A 252 -19.22 -10.91 15.62
N GLY A 253 -19.31 -10.03 14.62
CA GLY A 253 -20.25 -10.13 13.50
C GLY A 253 -19.72 -9.62 12.16
N GLY A 254 -18.44 -9.22 12.09
CA GLY A 254 -17.82 -8.74 10.86
C GLY A 254 -17.74 -9.81 9.76
N PRO A 255 -17.68 -9.41 8.48
CA PRO A 255 -17.56 -10.35 7.39
C PRO A 255 -16.14 -10.94 7.31
N SER A 256 -16.05 -12.26 7.18
CA SER A 256 -14.84 -12.97 6.76
C SER A 256 -14.67 -12.88 5.25
N SER A 257 -13.46 -12.58 4.77
CA SER A 257 -13.19 -12.37 3.34
C SER A 257 -11.81 -12.86 2.90
N THR A 258 -11.75 -13.41 1.69
CA THR A 258 -10.46 -13.70 1.03
C THR A 258 -9.70 -12.44 0.62
N GLU A 259 -10.40 -11.31 0.44
CA GLU A 259 -9.77 -10.02 0.11
C GLU A 259 -8.97 -9.47 1.30
N ALA A 260 -9.31 -9.86 2.53
CA ALA A 260 -8.56 -9.48 3.73
C ALA A 260 -7.10 -10.00 3.66
N TYR A 261 -6.91 -11.27 3.29
CA TYR A 261 -5.59 -11.86 3.02
C TYR A 261 -4.86 -11.14 1.87
N ILE A 262 -5.57 -10.86 0.78
CA ILE A 262 -4.98 -10.15 -0.37
C ILE A 262 -4.47 -8.77 0.07
N ARG A 263 -5.25 -8.02 0.84
CA ARG A 263 -4.86 -6.70 1.36
C ARG A 263 -3.67 -6.78 2.31
N ALA A 264 -3.64 -7.76 3.22
CA ALA A 264 -2.51 -7.96 4.12
C ALA A 264 -1.22 -8.25 3.34
N LEU A 265 -1.25 -9.18 2.39
CA LEU A 265 -0.10 -9.54 1.56
C LEU A 265 0.37 -8.38 0.66
N LEU A 266 -0.58 -7.61 0.09
CA LEU A 266 -0.25 -6.42 -0.72
C LEU A 266 0.27 -5.24 0.12
N ARG A 267 0.17 -5.29 1.44
CA ARG A 267 0.84 -4.35 2.37
C ARG A 267 2.18 -4.88 2.89
N GLY A 268 2.65 -6.02 2.38
CA GLY A 268 3.92 -6.62 2.75
C GLY A 268 3.87 -7.53 4.00
N CYS A 269 2.69 -7.82 4.55
CA CYS A 269 2.55 -8.74 5.68
C CYS A 269 3.13 -10.12 5.34
N ARG A 270 3.90 -10.72 6.27
CA ARG A 270 4.67 -11.97 6.11
C ARG A 270 4.26 -13.07 7.11
N CYS A 271 3.27 -12.84 7.95
CA CYS A 271 2.62 -13.87 8.74
C CYS A 271 1.11 -13.62 8.77
N VAL A 272 0.31 -14.60 8.34
CA VAL A 272 -1.15 -14.51 8.30
C VAL A 272 -1.77 -15.69 9.02
N GLU A 273 -2.92 -15.45 9.64
CA GLU A 273 -3.62 -16.40 10.50
C GLU A 273 -4.86 -17.00 9.83
N LEU A 274 -5.08 -18.30 10.05
CA LEU A 274 -6.21 -19.07 9.53
C LEU A 274 -6.86 -19.91 10.64
N ASP A 275 -8.02 -19.46 11.11
CA ASP A 275 -8.84 -20.22 12.08
C ASP A 275 -9.70 -21.25 11.36
N CYS A 276 -9.23 -22.49 11.36
CA CYS A 276 -9.77 -23.55 10.55
C CYS A 276 -10.80 -24.37 11.33
N TRP A 277 -12.00 -24.51 10.78
CA TRP A 277 -13.10 -25.24 11.38
C TRP A 277 -13.75 -26.19 10.38
N ASP A 278 -14.38 -27.25 10.90
CA ASP A 278 -15.14 -28.18 10.08
C ASP A 278 -16.27 -27.45 9.32
N GLY A 279 -16.31 -27.64 8.00
CA GLY A 279 -17.36 -27.13 7.14
C GLY A 279 -18.29 -28.22 6.61
N ALA A 280 -19.34 -27.77 5.91
CA ALA A 280 -20.30 -28.67 5.28
C ALA A 280 -19.66 -29.42 4.10
N ASN A 281 -20.20 -30.61 3.79
CA ASN A 281 -19.75 -31.46 2.67
C ASN A 281 -18.27 -31.89 2.75
N GLY A 282 -17.67 -31.89 3.95
CA GLY A 282 -16.28 -32.30 4.17
C GLY A 282 -15.26 -31.27 3.67
N GLU A 283 -15.67 -30.03 3.39
CA GLU A 283 -14.76 -28.95 3.00
C GLU A 283 -14.52 -27.99 4.18
N PRO A 284 -13.26 -27.80 4.63
CA PRO A 284 -12.93 -26.91 5.74
C PRO A 284 -13.26 -25.45 5.45
N VAL A 285 -13.60 -24.71 6.50
CA VAL A 285 -13.91 -23.27 6.45
C VAL A 285 -13.02 -22.48 7.39
N VAL A 286 -12.88 -21.18 7.11
CA VAL A 286 -12.19 -20.22 7.97
C VAL A 286 -13.19 -19.18 8.47
N TYR A 287 -13.24 -19.00 9.79
CA TYR A 287 -14.04 -17.97 10.49
C TYR A 287 -13.70 -17.95 11.98
N HIS A 288 -14.19 -16.93 12.69
CA HIS A 288 -14.01 -16.83 14.13
C HIS A 288 -15.03 -17.72 14.86
N GLY A 289 -14.55 -18.78 15.51
CA GLY A 289 -15.36 -19.78 16.19
C GLY A 289 -16.37 -19.20 17.19
N HIS A 290 -17.53 -19.82 17.33
CA HIS A 290 -18.57 -19.43 18.30
C HIS A 290 -19.09 -17.97 18.18
N THR A 291 -18.88 -17.32 17.03
CA THR A 291 -19.39 -15.96 16.74
C THR A 291 -20.39 -15.93 15.58
N LEU A 292 -20.88 -14.74 15.23
CA LEU A 292 -21.79 -14.50 14.10
C LEU A 292 -21.05 -14.12 12.81
N THR A 293 -19.72 -14.22 12.79
CA THR A 293 -18.91 -13.91 11.61
C THR A 293 -19.26 -14.83 10.44
N SER A 294 -19.15 -14.32 9.22
CA SER A 294 -19.40 -15.12 8.02
C SER A 294 -18.28 -16.15 7.81
N LYS A 295 -18.53 -17.16 6.98
CA LYS A 295 -17.58 -18.25 6.70
C LYS A 295 -17.06 -18.16 5.27
N ILE A 296 -15.77 -18.41 5.10
CA ILE A 296 -15.13 -18.56 3.79
C ILE A 296 -14.51 -19.94 3.66
N LEU A 297 -14.45 -20.48 2.43
CA LEU A 297 -13.84 -21.78 2.19
C LEU A 297 -12.33 -21.69 2.38
N PHE A 298 -11.76 -22.64 3.12
CA PHE A 298 -10.31 -22.75 3.32
C PHE A 298 -9.57 -22.84 1.98
N LYS A 299 -10.10 -23.65 1.04
CA LYS A 299 -9.57 -23.77 -0.32
C LYS A 299 -9.42 -22.42 -1.04
N ASP A 300 -10.40 -21.53 -0.88
CA ASP A 300 -10.38 -20.21 -1.53
C ASP A 300 -9.35 -19.28 -0.88
N VAL A 301 -9.15 -19.39 0.44
CA VAL A 301 -8.10 -18.68 1.18
C VAL A 301 -6.72 -19.12 0.70
N VAL A 302 -6.44 -20.43 0.66
CA VAL A 302 -5.14 -20.97 0.19
C VAL A 302 -4.88 -20.59 -1.28
N THR A 303 -5.92 -20.56 -2.11
CA THR A 303 -5.82 -20.09 -3.50
C THR A 303 -5.44 -18.61 -3.58
N ALA A 304 -6.07 -17.75 -2.76
CA ALA A 304 -5.70 -16.35 -2.69
C ALA A 304 -4.26 -16.15 -2.19
N ILE A 305 -3.83 -16.92 -1.19
CA ILE A 305 -2.45 -16.89 -0.70
C ILE A 305 -1.47 -17.25 -1.82
N ARG A 306 -1.68 -18.36 -2.55
CA ARG A 306 -0.83 -18.76 -3.68
C ARG A 306 -0.62 -17.62 -4.69
N ASP A 307 -1.70 -16.91 -5.03
CA ASP A 307 -1.69 -15.91 -6.09
C ASP A 307 -1.06 -14.57 -5.67
N TYR A 308 -0.97 -14.30 -4.36
CA TYR A 308 -0.56 -12.98 -3.84
C TYR A 308 0.63 -13.01 -2.86
N ALA A 309 1.02 -14.17 -2.34
CA ALA A 309 2.06 -14.31 -1.30
C ALA A 309 3.33 -13.53 -1.63
N PHE A 310 3.78 -13.57 -2.87
CA PHE A 310 5.07 -12.99 -3.27
C PHE A 310 4.97 -11.80 -4.25
N LYS A 311 3.78 -11.17 -4.37
CA LYS A 311 3.62 -10.01 -5.28
C LYS A 311 4.35 -8.75 -4.80
N MET A 312 4.42 -8.54 -3.49
CA MET A 312 5.05 -7.34 -2.89
C MET A 312 6.40 -7.62 -2.25
N SER A 313 6.64 -8.85 -1.80
CA SER A 313 7.89 -9.23 -1.13
C SER A 313 8.26 -10.67 -1.51
N PRO A 314 9.53 -10.95 -1.87
CA PRO A 314 9.99 -12.30 -2.20
C PRO A 314 10.28 -13.16 -0.98
N PHE A 315 10.35 -12.57 0.22
CA PHE A 315 10.69 -13.25 1.47
C PHE A 315 9.57 -14.17 1.96
N PRO A 316 9.89 -15.18 2.80
CA PRO A 316 8.96 -16.23 3.20
C PRO A 316 7.66 -15.70 3.81
N LEU A 317 6.59 -16.47 3.63
CA LEU A 317 5.29 -16.25 4.25
C LEU A 317 5.01 -17.36 5.27
N ILE A 318 4.65 -16.99 6.50
CA ILE A 318 4.22 -17.91 7.54
C ILE A 318 2.68 -17.96 7.57
N LEU A 319 2.12 -19.17 7.61
CA LEU A 319 0.70 -19.39 7.84
C LEU A 319 0.52 -19.93 9.27
N SER A 320 -0.02 -19.10 10.16
CA SER A 320 -0.38 -19.51 11.54
C SER A 320 -1.73 -20.21 11.51
N LEU A 321 -1.77 -21.50 11.87
CA LEU A 321 -3.00 -22.30 11.86
C LEU A 321 -3.56 -22.48 13.26
N GLU A 322 -4.75 -21.93 13.48
CA GLU A 322 -5.58 -22.29 14.63
C GLU A 322 -6.54 -23.40 14.19
N ASN A 323 -6.21 -24.65 14.50
CA ASN A 323 -6.88 -25.82 13.94
C ASN A 323 -7.94 -26.42 14.88
N HIS A 324 -9.20 -26.30 14.49
CA HIS A 324 -10.38 -26.88 15.17
C HIS A 324 -11.08 -27.96 14.33
N CYS A 325 -10.49 -28.39 13.22
CA CYS A 325 -11.06 -29.40 12.34
C CYS A 325 -10.92 -30.81 12.92
N GLY A 326 -11.88 -31.70 12.60
CA GLY A 326 -11.71 -33.13 12.80
C GLY A 326 -10.65 -33.73 11.86
N VAL A 327 -10.07 -34.88 12.23
CA VAL A 327 -8.99 -35.55 11.47
C VAL A 327 -9.28 -35.67 9.98
N GLU A 328 -10.51 -36.06 9.60
CA GLU A 328 -10.89 -36.20 8.18
C GLU A 328 -10.75 -34.89 7.40
N GLN A 329 -11.15 -33.75 7.99
CA GLN A 329 -11.04 -32.45 7.35
C GLN A 329 -9.63 -31.87 7.47
N GLN A 330 -8.84 -32.24 8.47
CA GLN A 330 -7.40 -31.93 8.51
C GLN A 330 -6.64 -32.59 7.36
N THR A 331 -6.95 -33.84 7.02
CA THR A 331 -6.40 -34.49 5.82
C THR A 331 -6.80 -33.73 4.54
N VAL A 332 -8.02 -33.18 4.49
CA VAL A 332 -8.45 -32.31 3.37
C VAL A 332 -7.67 -30.99 3.35
N MET A 333 -7.38 -30.37 4.51
CA MET A 333 -6.54 -29.18 4.61
C MET A 333 -5.13 -29.44 4.07
N ALA A 334 -4.49 -30.53 4.51
CA ALA A 334 -3.15 -30.93 4.06
C ALA A 334 -3.11 -31.15 2.54
N ARG A 335 -4.15 -31.79 1.99
CA ARG A 335 -4.32 -31.97 0.54
C ARG A 335 -4.46 -30.64 -0.20
N HIS A 336 -5.25 -29.70 0.32
CA HIS A 336 -5.42 -28.38 -0.29
C HIS A 336 -4.11 -27.58 -0.26
N PHE A 337 -3.39 -27.57 0.86
CA PHE A 337 -2.06 -26.96 0.92
C PHE A 337 -1.12 -27.54 -0.13
N THR A 338 -0.96 -28.86 -0.14
CA THR A 338 -0.04 -29.55 -1.05
C THR A 338 -0.39 -29.30 -2.52
N ASN A 339 -1.66 -29.44 -2.90
CA ASN A 339 -2.09 -29.32 -4.30
C ASN A 339 -2.10 -27.87 -4.80
N ILE A 340 -2.44 -26.91 -3.95
CA ILE A 340 -2.59 -25.51 -4.35
C ILE A 340 -1.26 -24.77 -4.26
N LEU A 341 -0.52 -24.92 -3.16
CA LEU A 341 0.75 -24.23 -2.95
C LEU A 341 1.91 -24.95 -3.67
N GLY A 342 1.84 -26.27 -3.80
CA GLY A 342 2.82 -27.07 -4.53
C GLY A 342 4.26 -26.76 -4.09
N LYS A 343 5.11 -26.33 -5.03
CA LYS A 343 6.53 -26.04 -4.77
C LYS A 343 6.78 -24.82 -3.87
N LEU A 344 5.77 -23.98 -3.63
CA LEU A 344 5.87 -22.86 -2.72
C LEU A 344 5.87 -23.35 -1.27
N LEU A 345 5.18 -24.45 -0.97
CA LEU A 345 5.10 -25.01 0.38
C LEU A 345 6.43 -25.64 0.80
N VAL A 346 6.86 -25.35 2.02
CA VAL A 346 7.94 -26.09 2.67
C VAL A 346 7.36 -27.40 3.20
N THR A 347 7.93 -28.52 2.77
CA THR A 347 7.51 -29.88 3.18
C THR A 347 8.67 -30.69 3.80
N GLY A 348 9.83 -30.06 4.01
CA GLY A 348 11.00 -30.67 4.63
C GLY A 348 12.10 -29.64 4.91
N PRO A 349 13.15 -30.04 5.65
CA PRO A 349 14.28 -29.17 5.99
C PRO A 349 15.05 -28.66 4.77
N VAL A 350 15.67 -27.48 4.87
CA VAL A 350 16.57 -26.93 3.86
C VAL A 350 17.82 -27.81 3.90
N ASP A 351 18.29 -28.23 2.72
CA ASP A 351 19.45 -29.11 2.54
C ASP A 351 19.35 -30.50 3.21
N ASP A 352 18.13 -31.00 3.42
CA ASP A 352 17.83 -32.33 3.97
C ASP A 352 18.48 -32.62 5.34
N LYS A 353 18.80 -31.56 6.10
CA LYS A 353 19.34 -31.66 7.47
C LYS A 353 18.47 -30.88 8.43
N GLU A 354 18.27 -31.41 9.63
CA GLU A 354 17.67 -30.60 10.71
C GLU A 354 18.67 -29.51 11.12
N PRO A 355 18.33 -28.23 10.91
CA PRO A 355 19.26 -27.17 11.20
C PRO A 355 19.26 -26.85 12.70
N GLU A 356 20.44 -26.53 13.25
CA GLU A 356 20.58 -26.08 14.66
C GLU A 356 19.92 -24.72 14.89
N GLU A 357 19.72 -23.93 13.83
CA GLU A 357 19.08 -22.61 13.83
C GLU A 357 17.99 -22.56 12.74
N LEU A 358 17.03 -21.63 12.87
CA LEU A 358 16.02 -21.43 11.83
C LEU A 358 16.68 -20.93 10.53
N PRO A 359 16.26 -21.43 9.34
CA PRO A 359 16.77 -20.92 8.08
C PRO A 359 16.54 -19.42 7.92
N SER A 360 17.42 -18.76 7.19
CA SER A 360 17.34 -17.32 6.93
C SER A 360 16.17 -16.96 6.00
N PRO A 361 15.70 -15.69 6.03
CA PRO A 361 14.76 -15.19 5.03
C PRO A 361 15.26 -15.38 3.58
N GLU A 362 16.57 -15.29 3.34
CA GLU A 362 17.18 -15.50 2.02
C GLU A 362 17.01 -16.94 1.53
N GLU A 363 17.27 -17.93 2.37
CA GLU A 363 17.13 -19.36 2.05
C GLU A 363 15.67 -19.77 1.79
N LEU A 364 14.72 -19.10 2.46
CA LEU A 364 13.29 -19.36 2.33
C LEU A 364 12.58 -18.42 1.33
N LYS A 365 13.31 -17.74 0.44
CA LYS A 365 12.69 -16.91 -0.60
C LYS A 365 11.70 -17.70 -1.46
N GLY A 366 10.51 -17.12 -1.64
CA GLY A 366 9.42 -17.74 -2.40
C GLY A 366 8.80 -18.95 -1.71
N LYS A 367 9.05 -19.16 -0.42
CA LYS A 367 8.53 -20.29 0.36
C LYS A 367 7.46 -19.90 1.36
N ILE A 368 6.53 -20.82 1.57
CA ILE A 368 5.43 -20.73 2.52
C ILE A 368 5.65 -21.77 3.61
N VAL A 369 5.70 -21.33 4.85
CA VAL A 369 5.92 -22.15 6.05
C VAL A 369 4.62 -22.26 6.82
N ILE A 370 4.28 -23.46 7.29
CA ILE A 370 3.13 -23.68 8.17
C ILE A 370 3.60 -23.65 9.62
N LYS A 371 2.98 -22.78 10.43
CA LYS A 371 3.05 -22.80 11.89
C LYS A 371 1.80 -23.50 12.40
N GLY A 372 1.96 -24.55 13.20
CA GLY A 372 0.87 -25.29 13.82
C GLY A 372 1.39 -26.42 14.70
N LYS A 373 0.48 -27.19 15.29
CA LYS A 373 0.82 -28.36 16.13
C LYS A 373 1.50 -29.46 15.31
N LYS A 374 2.48 -30.16 15.90
CA LYS A 374 3.20 -31.29 15.30
C LYS A 374 3.07 -32.56 16.16
N LEU A 375 3.09 -33.72 15.53
CA LEU A 375 3.19 -35.03 16.19
C LEU A 375 4.66 -35.40 16.40
N THR A 376 4.96 -35.91 17.60
CA THR A 376 6.22 -36.56 17.96
C THR A 376 6.31 -37.95 17.34
N ALA A 377 7.51 -38.56 17.39
CA ALA A 377 7.73 -39.93 16.90
C ALA A 377 6.88 -41.01 17.60
N SER A 378 6.34 -40.73 18.80
CA SER A 378 5.41 -41.63 19.51
C SER A 378 3.95 -41.47 19.06
N GLY A 379 3.65 -40.47 18.22
CA GLY A 379 2.29 -40.15 17.76
C GLY A 379 1.50 -39.25 18.72
N ASP A 380 2.16 -38.69 19.73
CA ASP A 380 1.59 -37.69 20.63
C ASP A 380 1.89 -36.28 20.11
N VAL A 381 1.05 -35.29 20.43
CA VAL A 381 1.32 -33.88 20.06
C VAL A 381 2.53 -33.37 20.84
N ASP A 382 3.44 -32.69 20.15
CA ASP A 382 4.64 -32.12 20.73
C ASP A 382 4.28 -30.96 21.67
N GLU A 383 4.67 -31.08 22.95
CA GLU A 383 4.37 -30.11 24.00
C GLU A 383 5.00 -28.73 23.74
N GLU A 384 6.12 -28.66 23.00
CA GLU A 384 6.75 -27.39 22.64
C GLU A 384 5.93 -26.61 21.60
N THR A 385 5.20 -27.31 20.71
CA THR A 385 4.30 -26.72 19.71
C THR A 385 2.90 -26.41 20.23
N ALA A 386 2.57 -26.83 21.46
CA ALA A 386 1.26 -26.61 22.04
C ALA A 386 1.15 -25.15 22.53
N GLU A 387 0.30 -24.34 21.88
CA GLU A 387 0.00 -22.98 22.37
C GLU A 387 -0.53 -23.05 23.82
N GLU A 388 -0.05 -22.16 24.70
CA GLU A 388 -0.42 -22.04 26.12
C GLU A 388 -1.89 -21.59 26.33
N ASP A 389 -2.85 -22.30 25.73
CA ASP A 389 -4.26 -22.05 25.95
C ASP A 389 -4.73 -22.80 27.21
N ASN A 390 -4.96 -22.03 28.27
CA ASN A 390 -5.41 -22.48 29.60
C ASN A 390 -6.85 -23.06 29.64
N GLU A 391 -7.46 -23.38 28.51
CA GLU A 391 -8.78 -24.01 28.46
C GLU A 391 -8.66 -25.50 28.11
N LYS A 392 -9.05 -26.35 29.06
CA LYS A 392 -9.29 -27.80 28.88
C LYS A 392 -10.42 -28.06 27.87
N LYS A 393 -10.24 -27.73 26.59
CA LYS A 393 -11.07 -28.21 25.49
C LYS A 393 -10.51 -29.58 25.07
N LYS A 394 -11.40 -30.52 24.74
CA LYS A 394 -11.03 -31.82 24.17
C LYS A 394 -10.16 -31.54 22.94
N GLU A 395 -8.85 -31.78 23.03
CA GLU A 395 -7.97 -31.63 21.87
C GLU A 395 -8.49 -32.53 20.75
N ALA A 396 -8.79 -31.90 19.61
CA ALA A 396 -9.03 -32.64 18.39
C ALA A 396 -7.72 -33.40 18.08
N LYS A 397 -7.82 -34.71 17.84
CA LYS A 397 -6.66 -35.50 17.40
C LYS A 397 -6.06 -34.86 16.15
N LEU A 398 -4.73 -34.74 16.11
CA LEU A 398 -3.99 -34.19 14.97
C LEU A 398 -3.79 -35.29 13.92
N SER A 399 -4.03 -34.97 12.65
CA SER A 399 -3.73 -35.87 11.52
C SER A 399 -2.24 -35.88 11.19
N GLN A 400 -1.72 -37.04 10.80
CA GLN A 400 -0.31 -37.16 10.40
C GLN A 400 -0.02 -36.28 9.18
N GLU A 401 -0.92 -36.26 8.20
CA GLU A 401 -0.72 -35.50 6.96
C GLU A 401 -0.61 -33.99 7.17
N LEU A 402 -1.33 -33.44 8.16
CA LEU A 402 -1.21 -32.02 8.50
C LEU A 402 0.04 -31.76 9.35
N SER A 403 0.35 -32.66 10.28
CA SER A 403 1.56 -32.62 11.10
C SER A 403 2.84 -32.60 10.25
N ASP A 404 2.90 -33.42 9.20
CA ASP A 404 4.07 -33.54 8.31
C ASP A 404 4.37 -32.24 7.54
N LEU A 405 3.42 -31.31 7.45
CA LEU A 405 3.62 -30.00 6.84
C LEU A 405 4.26 -28.96 7.78
N VAL A 406 4.35 -29.27 9.08
CA VAL A 406 4.99 -28.40 10.08
C VAL A 406 6.47 -28.77 10.22
N VAL A 407 7.33 -27.97 9.61
CA VAL A 407 8.78 -28.25 9.52
C VAL A 407 9.57 -27.52 10.62
N TYR A 408 9.59 -26.18 10.58
CA TYR A 408 10.49 -25.35 11.41
C TYR A 408 9.85 -24.65 12.59
N CYS A 409 8.54 -24.42 12.56
CA CYS A 409 7.84 -23.73 13.63
C CYS A 409 7.48 -24.75 14.71
N GLN A 410 8.52 -25.22 15.41
CA GLN A 410 8.43 -26.01 16.63
C GLN A 410 8.35 -25.08 17.83
#